data_AF-A0A2E4M8H3-F1
#
_entry.id   AF-A0A2E4M8H3-F1
#
_cell.length_a   1.000
_cell.length_b   1.000
_cell.length_c   1.000
_cell.angle_alpha   90.00
_cell.angle_beta   90.00
_cell.angle_gamma   90.00
#
_symmetry.space_group_name_H-M   'P 1'
#
loop_
_entity.id
_entity.type
_entity.pdbx_description
1 polymer ?
#
loop_
_entity_poly.entity_id
_entity_poly.type
_entity_poly.pdbx_seq_one_letter_code
_entity_poly.pdbx_strand_id
1 'polypeptide(L)'
;MTSLFQRSLLVILTLALVCLSALKLCADEVEVWDDKRQKKTRYVGTILEFKQTFISIELANGALREIPVERLSDFVADWGMAFSQAEILRADFQFDDALPLYRQAFRNHNSVWLRRHNIARQIACLSALGQWVEAADLYIEGLSSVNDDALYLEILPLIWSRQTITPQMIQRASNWISSDSSEITQLLGASWLMDSPKRTDAITTLTRIENSNNSSLALLAATQKWRPLVPMVKESQLQRWQQIVLRMPHTLRAGPYYLLAHGFARNNESQNAILNWMRVPIHYPGQYQLSAEALLESARVLDQLERDTEAVRLLREVTGKYQDTFAARRAEAIAGQIQNRLSPNEK
;
A
#
# COMPACT_ATOMS: atom_id res chain seq x y z
N MET A 1 42.35 -52.75 -18.82
CA MET A 1 42.26 -51.41 -18.17
C MET A 1 41.14 -50.53 -18.73
N THR A 2 40.36 -50.96 -19.73
CA THR A 2 39.29 -50.17 -20.37
C THR A 2 37.91 -50.27 -19.69
N SER A 3 37.63 -51.32 -18.92
CA SER A 3 36.31 -51.54 -18.31
C SER A 3 36.08 -50.78 -16.98
N LEU A 4 37.14 -50.43 -16.26
CA LEU A 4 37.06 -49.67 -15.00
C LEU A 4 36.78 -48.19 -15.25
N PHE A 5 37.39 -47.58 -16.27
CA PHE A 5 37.14 -46.19 -16.67
C PHE A 5 35.70 -45.97 -17.16
N GLN A 6 35.13 -46.94 -17.88
CA GLN A 6 33.78 -46.86 -18.42
C GLN A 6 32.70 -46.91 -17.31
N ARG A 7 32.94 -47.68 -16.25
CA ARG A 7 32.04 -47.75 -15.08
C ARG A 7 32.10 -46.49 -14.24
N SER A 8 33.29 -45.92 -14.04
CA SER A 8 33.45 -44.65 -13.31
C SER A 8 32.81 -43.47 -14.05
N LEU A 9 32.88 -43.43 -15.38
CA LEU A 9 32.23 -42.39 -16.19
C LEU A 9 30.70 -42.49 -16.11
N LEU A 10 30.15 -43.71 -16.11
CA LEU A 10 28.71 -43.94 -16.03
C LEU A 10 28.15 -43.51 -14.66
N VAL A 11 28.87 -43.80 -13.57
CA VAL A 11 28.49 -43.42 -12.21
C VAL A 11 28.52 -41.90 -12.03
N ILE A 12 29.56 -41.22 -12.54
CA ILE A 12 29.65 -39.75 -12.51
C ILE A 12 28.54 -39.10 -13.35
N LEU A 13 28.20 -39.67 -14.51
CA LEU A 13 27.11 -39.17 -15.36
C LEU A 13 25.75 -39.35 -14.68
N THR A 14 25.51 -40.48 -14.00
CA THR A 14 24.28 -40.70 -13.23
C THR A 14 24.20 -39.82 -11.98
N LEU A 15 25.31 -39.57 -11.29
CA LEU A 15 25.34 -38.67 -10.14
C LEU A 15 25.12 -37.21 -10.57
N ALA A 16 25.64 -36.81 -11.73
CA ALA A 16 25.35 -35.51 -12.34
C ALA A 16 23.89 -35.39 -12.78
N LEU A 17 23.27 -36.45 -13.31
CA LEU A 17 21.85 -36.46 -13.68
C LEU A 17 20.90 -36.42 -12.46
N VAL A 18 21.30 -37.06 -11.35
CA VAL A 18 20.58 -37.03 -10.07
C VAL A 18 20.77 -35.68 -9.36
N CYS A 19 21.95 -35.05 -9.45
CA CYS A 19 22.17 -33.69 -8.97
C CYS A 19 21.49 -32.62 -9.84
N LEU A 20 21.37 -32.82 -11.17
CA LEU A 20 20.59 -31.93 -12.04
C LEU A 20 19.08 -32.03 -11.79
N SER A 21 18.57 -33.18 -11.35
CA SER A 21 17.16 -33.34 -10.98
C SER A 21 16.82 -32.83 -9.58
N ALA A 22 17.84 -32.55 -8.75
CA ALA A 22 17.69 -31.86 -7.46
C ALA A 22 17.67 -30.32 -7.61
N LEU A 23 17.99 -29.77 -8.79
CA LEU A 23 17.54 -28.44 -9.20
C LEU A 23 16.07 -28.53 -9.60
N LYS A 24 15.18 -28.78 -8.64
CA LYS A 24 13.80 -28.32 -8.80
C LYS A 24 13.87 -26.79 -8.83
N LEU A 25 13.99 -26.20 -10.03
CA LEU A 25 13.32 -24.93 -10.25
C LEU A 25 11.86 -25.21 -9.91
N CYS A 26 11.42 -24.75 -8.74
CA CYS A 26 10.03 -24.91 -8.35
C CYS A 26 9.24 -24.11 -9.37
N ALA A 27 8.58 -24.81 -10.31
CA ALA A 27 7.69 -24.16 -11.25
C ALA A 27 6.58 -23.47 -10.44
N ASP A 28 6.23 -22.26 -10.86
CA ASP A 28 5.11 -21.55 -10.29
C ASP A 28 3.82 -22.31 -10.58
N GLU A 29 2.86 -22.20 -9.67
CA GLU A 29 1.59 -22.90 -9.77
C GLU A 29 0.44 -21.93 -9.55
N VAL A 30 -0.62 -22.07 -10.35
CA VAL A 30 -1.80 -21.22 -10.29
C VAL A 30 -3.04 -22.12 -10.23
N GLU A 31 -3.84 -22.00 -9.18
CA GLU A 31 -5.14 -22.66 -9.05
C GLU A 31 -6.26 -21.73 -9.49
N VAL A 32 -7.09 -22.23 -10.41
CA VAL A 32 -8.21 -21.48 -10.99
C VAL A 32 -9.51 -22.15 -10.66
N TRP A 33 -10.45 -21.37 -10.13
CA TRP A 33 -11.82 -21.77 -9.94
C TRP A 33 -12.63 -21.63 -11.24
N ASP A 34 -13.40 -22.67 -11.55
CA ASP A 34 -14.36 -22.69 -12.65
C ASP A 34 -15.78 -22.77 -12.07
N ASP A 35 -16.48 -21.63 -12.05
CA ASP A 35 -17.86 -21.54 -11.54
C ASP A 35 -18.83 -22.46 -12.28
N LYS A 36 -18.64 -22.70 -13.58
CA LYS A 36 -19.55 -23.52 -14.38
C LYS A 36 -19.41 -25.00 -14.02
N ARG A 37 -18.19 -25.42 -13.70
CA ARG A 37 -17.87 -26.82 -13.37
C ARG A 37 -17.75 -27.08 -11.88
N GLN A 38 -17.83 -26.03 -11.06
CA GLN A 38 -17.62 -26.06 -9.61
C GLN A 38 -16.34 -26.83 -9.25
N LYS A 39 -15.26 -26.56 -9.99
CA LYS A 39 -14.01 -27.33 -9.91
C LYS A 39 -12.79 -26.42 -9.97
N LYS A 40 -11.76 -26.78 -9.19
CA LYS A 40 -10.42 -26.20 -9.27
C LYS A 40 -9.59 -26.86 -10.36
N THR A 41 -8.88 -26.04 -11.14
CA THR A 41 -7.90 -26.49 -12.14
C THR A 41 -6.54 -25.89 -11.81
N ARG A 42 -5.49 -26.72 -11.76
CA ARG A 42 -4.12 -26.29 -11.48
C ARG A 42 -3.32 -26.15 -12.78
N TYR A 43 -2.65 -25.03 -12.92
CA TYR A 43 -1.68 -24.75 -13.98
C TYR A 43 -0.29 -24.66 -13.37
N VAL A 44 0.71 -25.25 -14.03
CA VAL A 44 2.11 -25.28 -13.59
C VAL A 44 2.98 -24.71 -14.71
N GLY A 45 3.85 -23.76 -14.39
CA GLY A 45 4.61 -23.00 -15.37
C GLY A 45 5.47 -21.90 -14.72
N THR A 46 5.71 -20.83 -15.46
CA THR A 46 6.40 -19.63 -14.96
C THR A 46 5.43 -18.47 -15.00
N ILE A 47 5.17 -17.81 -13.87
CA ILE A 47 4.39 -16.58 -13.85
C ILE A 47 5.26 -15.48 -14.44
N LEU A 48 4.80 -14.91 -15.55
CA LEU A 48 5.47 -13.83 -16.25
C LEU A 48 5.03 -12.47 -15.72
N GLU A 49 3.73 -12.32 -15.45
CA GLU A 49 3.15 -11.05 -15.03
C GLU A 49 2.02 -11.27 -14.02
N PHE A 50 1.94 -10.39 -13.02
CA PHE A 50 0.87 -10.34 -12.04
C PHE A 50 0.34 -8.90 -12.03
N LYS A 51 -0.93 -8.72 -12.40
CA LYS A 51 -1.66 -7.45 -12.31
C LYS A 51 -2.86 -7.58 -11.39
N GLN A 52 -3.50 -6.46 -11.06
CA GLN A 52 -4.75 -6.49 -10.30
C GLN A 52 -5.89 -7.28 -11.00
N THR A 53 -5.90 -7.33 -12.33
CA THR A 53 -7.00 -7.95 -13.10
C THR A 53 -6.70 -9.35 -13.60
N PHE A 54 -5.43 -9.70 -13.84
CA PHE A 54 -5.04 -11.02 -14.34
C PHE A 54 -3.63 -11.43 -13.92
N ILE A 55 -3.37 -12.73 -13.99
CA ILE A 55 -2.04 -13.35 -13.94
C ILE A 55 -1.74 -13.99 -15.30
N SER A 56 -0.53 -13.76 -15.81
CA SER A 56 -0.03 -14.42 -17.02
C SER A 56 0.97 -15.50 -16.63
N ILE A 57 0.69 -16.75 -17.03
CA ILE A 57 1.55 -17.91 -16.81
C ILE A 57 1.96 -18.53 -18.15
N GLU A 58 3.25 -18.79 -18.33
CA GLU A 58 3.79 -19.60 -19.42
C GLU A 58 3.88 -21.05 -18.97
N LEU A 59 3.12 -21.92 -19.62
CA LEU A 59 3.10 -23.35 -19.32
C LEU A 59 4.35 -24.05 -19.88
N ALA A 60 4.64 -25.27 -19.40
CA ALA A 60 5.79 -26.05 -19.85
C ALA A 60 5.84 -26.34 -21.37
N ASN A 61 4.70 -26.24 -22.08
CA ASN A 61 4.62 -26.37 -23.53
C ASN A 61 4.80 -25.04 -24.29
N GLY A 62 5.19 -23.97 -23.60
CA GLY A 62 5.33 -22.61 -24.14
C GLY A 62 4.00 -21.88 -24.36
N ALA A 63 2.86 -22.49 -24.01
CA ALA A 63 1.57 -21.83 -24.14
C ALA A 63 1.40 -20.77 -23.05
N LEU A 64 1.09 -19.54 -23.48
CA LEU A 64 0.75 -18.45 -22.58
C LEU A 64 -0.73 -18.54 -22.18
N ARG A 65 -1.02 -18.38 -20.89
CA ARG A 65 -2.38 -18.25 -20.37
C ARG A 65 -2.52 -17.02 -19.50
N GLU A 66 -3.53 -16.21 -19.81
CA GLU A 66 -4.01 -15.16 -18.92
C GLU A 66 -5.18 -15.66 -18.10
N ILE A 67 -5.08 -15.50 -16.79
CA ILE A 67 -6.05 -15.98 -15.80
C ILE A 67 -6.59 -14.75 -15.07
N PRO A 68 -7.90 -14.43 -15.18
CA PRO A 68 -8.49 -13.34 -14.42
C PRO A 68 -8.32 -13.57 -12.91
N VAL A 69 -7.91 -12.54 -12.15
CA VAL A 69 -7.69 -12.62 -10.70
C VAL A 69 -8.98 -13.00 -9.96
N GLU A 70 -10.15 -12.59 -10.47
CA GLU A 70 -11.46 -12.99 -9.94
C GLU A 70 -11.71 -14.51 -9.96
N ARG A 71 -10.99 -15.25 -10.81
CA ARG A 71 -11.07 -16.71 -10.90
C ARG A 71 -9.89 -17.40 -10.20
N LEU A 72 -8.90 -16.64 -9.74
CA LEU A 72 -7.74 -17.16 -9.04
C LEU A 72 -8.16 -17.61 -7.65
N SER A 73 -8.01 -18.90 -7.35
CA SER A 73 -8.27 -19.41 -5.99
C SER A 73 -7.02 -19.46 -5.14
N ASP A 74 -5.86 -19.73 -5.74
CA ASP A 74 -4.56 -19.76 -5.05
C ASP A 74 -3.41 -19.68 -6.07
N PHE A 75 -2.21 -19.36 -5.60
CA PHE A 75 -0.99 -19.54 -6.39
C PHE A 75 0.23 -19.77 -5.50
N VAL A 76 1.17 -20.55 -6.00
CA VAL A 76 2.46 -20.83 -5.36
C VAL A 76 3.56 -20.26 -6.26
N ALA A 77 4.44 -19.47 -5.66
CA ALA A 77 5.64 -18.96 -6.30
C ALA A 77 6.85 -19.20 -5.38
N ASP A 78 8.05 -19.24 -5.94
CA ASP A 78 9.27 -19.23 -5.13
C ASP A 78 9.53 -17.83 -4.59
N TRP A 79 8.93 -17.57 -3.42
CA TRP A 79 9.11 -16.31 -2.70
C TRP A 79 10.52 -16.18 -2.10
N GLY A 80 11.23 -17.28 -1.88
CA GLY A 80 12.49 -17.30 -1.15
C GLY A 80 12.36 -17.00 0.35
N MET A 81 13.27 -17.56 1.16
CA MET A 81 13.19 -17.49 2.63
C MET A 81 13.20 -16.06 3.18
N ALA A 82 14.02 -15.16 2.62
CA ALA A 82 14.13 -13.79 3.11
C ALA A 82 12.80 -13.02 2.95
N PHE A 83 12.11 -13.18 1.81
CA PHE A 83 10.81 -12.56 1.59
C PHE A 83 9.75 -13.15 2.51
N SER A 84 9.68 -14.47 2.64
CA SER A 84 8.71 -15.12 3.53
C SER A 84 8.88 -14.68 4.99
N GLN A 85 10.13 -14.57 5.47
CA GLN A 85 10.41 -14.05 6.82
C GLN A 85 10.03 -12.57 6.95
N ALA A 86 10.27 -11.77 5.91
CA ALA A 86 9.88 -10.36 5.89
C ALA A 86 8.35 -10.19 5.96
N GLU A 87 7.57 -11.03 5.27
CA GLU A 87 6.10 -11.00 5.35
C GLU A 87 5.58 -11.29 6.77
N ILE A 88 6.20 -12.23 7.49
CA ILE A 88 5.85 -12.53 8.89
C ILE A 88 6.10 -11.29 9.76
N LEU A 89 7.31 -10.74 9.72
CA LEU A 89 7.66 -9.54 10.51
C LEU A 89 6.77 -8.35 10.16
N ARG A 90 6.47 -8.15 8.87
CA ARG A 90 5.59 -7.07 8.40
C ARG A 90 4.16 -7.27 8.90
N ALA A 91 3.65 -8.50 8.94
CA ALA A 91 2.32 -8.80 9.47
C ALA A 91 2.22 -8.47 10.97
N ASP A 92 3.33 -8.60 11.70
CA ASP A 92 3.47 -8.23 13.11
C ASP A 92 3.88 -6.76 13.32
N PHE A 93 3.80 -5.92 12.28
CA PHE A 93 4.15 -4.49 12.31
C PHE A 93 5.63 -4.19 12.62
N GLN A 94 6.51 -5.18 12.52
CA GLN A 94 7.96 -5.04 12.72
C GLN A 94 8.64 -4.57 11.41
N PHE A 95 8.32 -3.35 10.98
CA PHE A 95 8.74 -2.84 9.68
C PHE A 95 10.26 -2.61 9.57
N ASP A 96 10.90 -2.18 10.65
CA ASP A 96 12.36 -1.97 10.71
C ASP A 96 13.14 -3.27 10.49
N ASP A 97 12.62 -4.40 11.00
CA ASP A 97 13.23 -5.72 10.84
C ASP A 97 12.88 -6.37 9.49
N ALA A 98 11.67 -6.11 8.97
CA ALA A 98 11.22 -6.65 7.68
C ALA A 98 11.97 -6.02 6.50
N LEU A 99 12.24 -4.72 6.55
CA LEU A 99 12.80 -3.97 5.42
C LEU A 99 14.19 -4.48 4.96
N PRO A 100 15.16 -4.76 5.83
CA PRO A 100 16.43 -5.37 5.45
C PRO A 100 16.27 -6.72 4.73
N LEU A 101 15.30 -7.54 5.14
CA LEU A 101 15.03 -8.83 4.53
C LEU A 101 14.40 -8.69 3.12
N TYR A 102 13.47 -7.76 2.93
CA TYR A 102 12.99 -7.43 1.58
C TYR A 102 14.11 -6.88 0.68
N ARG A 103 15.02 -6.06 1.21
CA ARG A 103 16.20 -5.58 0.47
C ARG A 103 17.17 -6.71 0.13
N GLN A 104 17.20 -7.80 0.89
CA GLN A 104 17.98 -9.01 0.60
C GLN A 104 17.27 -9.89 -0.44
N ALA A 105 15.94 -9.96 -0.38
CA ALA A 105 15.14 -10.77 -1.28
C ALA A 105 15.33 -10.34 -2.75
N PHE A 106 15.35 -11.35 -3.63
CA PHE A 106 15.38 -11.18 -5.09
C PHE A 106 16.55 -10.37 -5.69
N ARG A 107 17.63 -10.10 -4.94
CA ARG A 107 18.85 -9.45 -5.49
C ARG A 107 19.42 -10.17 -6.72
N ASN A 108 19.30 -11.51 -6.74
CA ASN A 108 19.81 -12.37 -7.82
C ASN A 108 18.68 -13.05 -8.61
N HIS A 109 17.43 -12.59 -8.49
CA HIS A 109 16.28 -13.26 -9.09
C HIS A 109 15.84 -12.58 -10.39
N ASN A 110 15.48 -13.38 -11.40
CA ASN A 110 15.15 -12.88 -12.74
C ASN A 110 13.67 -12.54 -12.94
N SER A 111 12.75 -13.04 -12.10
CA SER A 111 11.32 -12.72 -12.22
C SER A 111 11.03 -11.23 -11.95
N VAL A 112 10.49 -10.56 -12.98
CA VAL A 112 10.15 -9.13 -12.95
C VAL A 112 9.01 -8.86 -11.97
N TRP A 113 7.96 -9.68 -11.99
CA TRP A 113 6.78 -9.45 -11.15
C TRP A 113 7.09 -9.64 -9.65
N LEU A 114 7.91 -10.64 -9.30
CA LEU A 114 8.38 -10.84 -7.92
C LEU A 114 9.21 -9.65 -7.43
N ARG A 115 10.11 -9.11 -8.28
CA ARG A 115 10.87 -7.91 -7.94
C ARG A 115 9.95 -6.70 -7.72
N ARG A 116 8.95 -6.48 -8.58
CA ARG A 116 7.97 -5.39 -8.42
C ARG A 116 7.16 -5.56 -7.14
N HIS A 117 6.70 -6.77 -6.85
CA HIS A 117 5.97 -7.06 -5.62
C HIS A 117 6.85 -6.80 -4.38
N ASN A 118 8.11 -7.23 -4.41
CA ASN A 118 9.07 -6.96 -3.35
C ASN A 118 9.35 -5.46 -3.16
N ILE A 119 9.50 -4.70 -4.25
CA ILE A 119 9.62 -3.23 -4.20
C ILE A 119 8.37 -2.63 -3.55
N ALA A 120 7.18 -3.10 -3.91
CA ALA A 120 5.94 -2.62 -3.30
C ALA A 120 5.88 -2.87 -1.79
N ARG A 121 6.40 -4.02 -1.32
CA ARG A 121 6.54 -4.31 0.13
C ARG A 121 7.54 -3.40 0.82
N GLN A 122 8.68 -3.12 0.19
CA GLN A 122 9.66 -2.16 0.72
C GLN A 122 9.05 -0.77 0.86
N ILE A 123 8.33 -0.28 -0.16
CA ILE A 123 7.66 1.02 -0.12
C ILE A 123 6.65 1.06 1.03
N ALA A 124 5.85 0.01 1.21
CA ALA A 124 4.90 -0.06 2.32
C ALA A 124 5.59 0.00 3.70
N CYS A 125 6.72 -0.71 3.89
CA CYS A 125 7.53 -0.62 5.11
C CYS A 125 8.10 0.79 5.31
N LEU A 126 8.71 1.38 4.28
CA LEU A 126 9.28 2.73 4.33
C LEU A 126 8.20 3.77 4.69
N SER A 127 7.02 3.68 4.07
CA SER A 127 5.87 4.54 4.41
C SER A 127 5.38 4.31 5.84
N ALA A 128 5.32 3.06 6.31
CA ALA A 128 4.94 2.76 7.68
C ALA A 128 5.94 3.34 8.70
N LEU A 129 7.23 3.34 8.38
CA LEU A 129 8.31 3.94 9.19
C LEU A 129 8.39 5.48 9.06
N GLY A 130 7.55 6.10 8.22
CA GLY A 130 7.60 7.54 7.96
C GLY A 130 8.84 7.97 7.16
N GLN A 131 9.52 7.04 6.48
CA GLN A 131 10.65 7.29 5.59
C GLN A 131 10.16 7.70 4.19
N TRP A 132 9.36 8.77 4.14
CA TRP A 132 8.61 9.20 2.94
C TRP A 132 9.50 9.49 1.73
N VAL A 133 10.64 10.12 1.97
CA VAL A 133 11.64 10.48 0.95
C VAL A 133 12.16 9.24 0.22
N GLU A 134 12.56 8.22 0.98
CA GLU A 134 13.06 6.97 0.40
C GLU A 134 11.94 6.15 -0.24
N ALA A 135 10.75 6.11 0.38
CA ALA A 135 9.58 5.44 -0.19
C ALA A 135 9.22 5.99 -1.58
N ALA A 136 9.24 7.32 -1.72
CA ALA A 136 8.93 8.01 -2.96
C ALA A 136 9.99 7.78 -4.05
N ASP A 137 11.27 7.86 -3.70
CA ASP A 137 12.36 7.57 -4.65
C ASP A 137 12.24 6.13 -5.17
N LEU A 138 12.06 5.16 -4.26
CA LEU A 138 11.93 3.75 -4.60
C LEU A 138 10.70 3.48 -5.46
N TYR A 139 9.59 4.16 -5.21
CA TYR A 139 8.41 4.09 -6.07
C TYR A 139 8.71 4.60 -7.48
N ILE A 140 9.34 5.77 -7.60
CA ILE A 140 9.63 6.39 -8.88
C ILE A 140 10.57 5.51 -9.70
N GLU A 141 11.65 5.02 -9.08
CA GLU A 141 12.65 4.18 -9.74
C GLU A 141 12.11 2.79 -10.10
N GLY A 142 11.32 2.19 -9.21
CA GLY A 142 10.92 0.79 -9.32
C GLY A 142 9.57 0.53 -10.01
N LEU A 143 8.60 1.45 -9.87
CA LEU A 143 7.20 1.19 -10.20
C LEU A 143 6.52 2.26 -11.06
N SER A 144 7.08 3.46 -11.22
CA SER A 144 6.41 4.55 -11.98
C SER A 144 6.13 4.23 -13.45
N SER A 145 6.89 3.31 -14.05
CA SER A 145 6.70 2.86 -15.44
C SER A 145 5.53 1.89 -15.62
N VAL A 146 4.95 1.36 -14.53
CA VAL A 146 3.81 0.43 -14.55
C VAL A 146 2.53 1.22 -14.25
N ASN A 147 2.22 2.16 -15.13
CA ASN A 147 1.32 3.29 -14.88
C ASN A 147 -0.18 2.97 -14.76
N ASP A 148 -0.63 1.80 -15.22
CA ASP A 148 -2.06 1.47 -15.32
C ASP A 148 -2.53 0.39 -14.33
N ASP A 149 -1.64 -0.13 -13.48
CA ASP A 149 -1.99 -1.17 -12.51
C ASP A 149 -2.33 -0.55 -11.14
N ALA A 150 -3.62 -0.54 -10.80
CA ALA A 150 -4.10 0.00 -9.53
C ALA A 150 -3.59 -0.81 -8.31
N LEU A 151 -2.99 -1.99 -8.50
CA LEU A 151 -2.22 -2.68 -7.47
C LEU A 151 -1.08 -1.82 -6.90
N TYR A 152 -0.34 -1.14 -7.77
CA TYR A 152 0.80 -0.32 -7.35
C TYR A 152 0.39 1.12 -7.01
N LEU A 153 -0.72 1.61 -7.55
CA LEU A 153 -1.22 2.95 -7.17
C LEU A 153 -1.64 3.02 -5.70
N GLU A 154 -2.07 1.92 -5.09
CA GLU A 154 -2.44 1.87 -3.66
C GLU A 154 -1.29 2.26 -2.73
N ILE A 155 -0.07 1.87 -3.06
CA ILE A 155 1.11 2.12 -2.24
C ILE A 155 1.82 3.43 -2.59
N LEU A 156 1.27 4.23 -3.50
CA LEU A 156 1.85 5.51 -3.87
C LEU A 156 1.95 6.40 -2.60
N PRO A 157 3.15 6.92 -2.23
CA PRO A 157 3.36 7.68 -0.99
C PRO A 157 2.72 9.09 -0.97
N LEU A 158 1.42 9.17 -1.25
CA LEU A 158 0.63 10.39 -1.22
C LEU A 158 0.37 10.83 0.21
N ILE A 159 0.41 12.14 0.43
CA ILE A 159 0.12 12.76 1.72
C ILE A 159 -1.38 13.05 1.79
N TRP A 160 -2.04 12.50 2.81
CA TRP A 160 -3.48 12.67 3.04
C TRP A 160 -3.79 13.38 4.36
N SER A 161 -2.93 13.19 5.37
CA SER A 161 -3.03 13.82 6.68
C SER A 161 -2.07 15.01 6.79
N ARG A 162 -2.16 15.74 7.90
CA ARG A 162 -1.21 16.83 8.18
C ARG A 162 0.15 16.24 8.47
N GLN A 163 1.10 16.48 7.57
CA GLN A 163 2.47 16.01 7.70
C GLN A 163 3.42 17.19 7.65
N THR A 164 4.50 17.12 8.44
CA THR A 164 5.60 18.08 8.34
C THR A 164 6.31 17.89 7.00
N ILE A 165 6.14 18.86 6.09
CA ILE A 165 6.84 18.88 4.80
C ILE A 165 8.22 19.49 5.01
N THR A 166 9.28 18.70 4.81
CA THR A 166 10.66 19.16 5.00
C THR A 166 11.19 19.91 3.76
N PRO A 167 12.24 20.74 3.88
CA PRO A 167 12.87 21.39 2.72
C PRO A 167 13.33 20.38 1.65
N GLN A 168 13.82 19.21 2.06
CA GLN A 168 14.22 18.14 1.13
C GLN A 168 13.02 17.61 0.34
N MET A 169 11.87 17.41 0.99
CA MET A 169 10.63 17.00 0.32
C MET A 169 10.18 18.06 -0.69
N ILE A 170 10.22 19.34 -0.34
CA ILE A 170 9.87 20.44 -1.26
C ILE A 170 10.80 20.44 -2.47
N GLN A 171 12.11 20.30 -2.27
CA GLN A 171 13.08 20.30 -3.37
C GLN A 171 12.86 19.13 -4.32
N ARG A 172 12.69 17.90 -3.78
CA ARG A 172 12.38 16.69 -4.55
C ARG A 172 11.08 16.85 -5.35
N ALA A 173 10.01 17.23 -4.66
CA ALA A 173 8.69 17.37 -5.26
C ALA A 173 8.62 18.47 -6.32
N SER A 174 9.37 19.56 -6.15
CA SER A 174 9.47 20.63 -7.15
C SER A 174 10.09 20.12 -8.46
N ASN A 175 11.05 19.20 -8.40
CA ASN A 175 11.62 18.57 -9.59
C ASN A 175 10.62 17.59 -10.25
N TRP A 176 9.83 16.87 -9.44
CA TRP A 176 8.88 15.85 -9.91
C TRP A 176 7.63 16.41 -10.60
N ILE A 177 7.23 17.64 -10.30
CA ILE A 177 6.10 18.29 -11.00
C ILE A 177 6.47 18.85 -12.38
N SER A 178 7.74 18.73 -12.80
CA SER A 178 8.20 19.12 -14.15
C SER A 178 7.45 18.39 -15.26
N SER A 179 7.32 19.05 -16.43
CA SER A 179 6.64 18.49 -17.61
C SER A 179 7.22 17.18 -18.11
N ASP A 180 8.52 16.97 -17.88
CA ASP A 180 9.28 15.83 -18.40
C ASP A 180 9.09 14.56 -17.54
N SER A 181 8.47 14.70 -16.37
CA SER A 181 8.16 13.59 -15.47
C SER A 181 6.86 12.87 -15.87
N SER A 182 6.71 11.61 -15.47
CA SER A 182 5.46 10.86 -15.65
C SER A 182 4.29 11.50 -14.86
N GLU A 183 3.04 11.28 -15.28
CA GLU A 183 1.87 11.81 -14.56
C GLU A 183 1.79 11.31 -13.11
N ILE A 184 2.25 10.08 -12.84
CA ILE A 184 2.29 9.51 -11.48
C ILE A 184 3.33 10.22 -10.62
N THR A 185 4.52 10.46 -11.18
CA THR A 185 5.58 11.23 -10.52
C THR A 185 5.12 12.65 -10.22
N GLN A 186 4.43 13.29 -11.17
CA GLN A 186 3.85 14.62 -10.98
C GLN A 186 2.74 14.63 -9.93
N LEU A 187 1.88 13.61 -9.87
CA LEU A 187 0.84 13.45 -8.85
C LEU A 187 1.47 13.37 -7.45
N LEU A 188 2.52 12.56 -7.30
CA LEU A 188 3.26 12.42 -6.04
C LEU A 188 3.90 13.74 -5.61
N GLY A 189 4.61 14.41 -6.52
CA GLY A 189 5.21 15.72 -6.26
C GLY A 189 4.15 16.75 -5.85
N ALA A 190 3.04 16.83 -6.59
CA ALA A 190 1.98 17.78 -6.28
C ALA A 190 1.34 17.49 -4.91
N SER A 191 1.10 16.22 -4.56
CA SER A 191 0.60 15.84 -3.22
C SER A 191 1.49 16.37 -2.09
N TRP A 192 2.81 16.33 -2.25
CA TRP A 192 3.74 16.83 -1.22
C TRP A 192 3.78 18.35 -1.14
N LEU A 193 3.61 19.03 -2.28
CA LEU A 193 3.65 20.49 -2.34
C LEU A 193 2.36 21.17 -1.87
N MET A 194 1.26 20.43 -1.69
CA MET A 194 -0.04 20.98 -1.26
C MET A 194 0.01 21.79 0.04
N ASP A 195 0.80 21.34 1.02
CA ASP A 195 0.95 22.01 2.33
C ASP A 195 2.24 22.83 2.42
N SER A 196 2.80 23.22 1.27
CA SER A 196 4.03 24.01 1.16
C SER A 196 3.78 25.42 0.57
N PRO A 197 4.77 26.32 0.59
CA PRO A 197 4.70 27.59 -0.14
C PRO A 197 4.45 27.44 -1.65
N LYS A 198 4.70 26.26 -2.23
CA LYS A 198 4.50 25.93 -3.64
C LYS A 198 3.11 25.35 -3.96
N ARG A 199 2.14 25.50 -3.05
CA ARG A 199 0.76 24.99 -3.21
C ARG A 199 0.10 25.38 -4.54
N THR A 200 0.37 26.58 -5.08
CA THR A 200 -0.20 27.01 -6.36
C THR A 200 0.28 26.12 -7.53
N ASP A 201 1.56 25.76 -7.54
CA ASP A 201 2.14 24.88 -8.56
C ASP A 201 1.56 23.46 -8.43
N ALA A 202 1.35 23.00 -7.19
CA ALA A 202 0.67 21.74 -6.89
C ALA A 202 -0.77 21.71 -7.45
N ILE A 203 -1.58 22.73 -7.16
CA ILE A 203 -2.97 22.81 -7.64
C ILE A 203 -3.03 22.85 -9.17
N THR A 204 -2.12 23.59 -9.81
CA THR A 204 -2.01 23.64 -11.27
C THR A 204 -1.71 22.24 -11.84
N THR A 205 -0.74 21.55 -11.24
CA THR A 205 -0.36 20.19 -11.64
C THR A 205 -1.51 19.19 -11.46
N LEU A 206 -2.17 19.19 -10.30
CA LEU A 206 -3.32 18.31 -10.03
C LEU A 206 -4.48 18.59 -10.98
N THR A 207 -4.75 19.85 -11.30
CA THR A 207 -5.81 20.22 -12.26
C THR A 207 -5.53 19.70 -13.67
N ARG A 208 -4.26 19.64 -14.08
CA ARG A 208 -3.90 18.99 -15.34
C ARG A 208 -4.12 17.48 -15.28
N ILE A 209 -3.67 16.81 -14.21
CA ILE A 209 -3.80 15.35 -14.05
C ILE A 209 -5.25 14.90 -13.90
N GLU A 210 -6.14 15.73 -13.33
CA GLU A 210 -7.60 15.50 -13.33
C GLU A 210 -8.19 15.28 -14.74
N ASN A 211 -7.51 15.77 -15.78
CA ASN A 211 -7.90 15.59 -17.18
C ASN A 211 -7.12 14.47 -17.89
N SER A 212 -6.35 13.65 -17.16
CA SER A 212 -5.63 12.49 -17.71
C SER A 212 -6.60 11.43 -18.23
N ASN A 213 -6.15 10.67 -19.23
CA ASN A 213 -6.84 9.47 -19.72
C ASN A 213 -6.83 8.33 -18.69
N ASN A 214 -5.89 8.35 -17.73
CA ASN A 214 -5.88 7.39 -16.63
C ASN A 214 -6.87 7.83 -15.55
N SER A 215 -8.04 7.16 -15.52
CA SER A 215 -9.13 7.49 -14.61
C SER A 215 -8.75 7.40 -13.13
N SER A 216 -7.85 6.47 -12.76
CA SER A 216 -7.37 6.33 -11.38
C SER A 216 -6.53 7.54 -10.96
N LEU A 217 -5.62 7.99 -11.82
CA LEU A 217 -4.81 9.20 -11.55
C LEU A 217 -5.67 10.46 -11.53
N ALA A 218 -6.64 10.57 -12.44
CA ALA A 218 -7.57 11.68 -12.46
C ALA A 218 -8.37 11.77 -11.14
N LEU A 219 -8.88 10.64 -10.64
CA LEU A 219 -9.61 10.58 -9.37
C LEU A 219 -8.72 10.85 -8.15
N LEU A 220 -7.48 10.35 -8.14
CA LEU A 220 -6.51 10.65 -7.08
C LEU A 220 -6.15 12.14 -7.08
N ALA A 221 -5.95 12.76 -8.25
CA ALA A 221 -5.68 14.19 -8.35
C ALA A 221 -6.86 15.04 -7.85
N ALA A 222 -8.09 14.65 -8.24
CA ALA A 222 -9.31 15.30 -7.80
C ALA A 222 -9.48 15.27 -6.28
N THR A 223 -9.21 14.13 -5.66
CA THR A 223 -9.33 13.95 -4.22
C THR A 223 -8.21 14.61 -3.44
N GLN A 224 -6.98 14.67 -3.97
CA GLN A 224 -5.88 15.45 -3.36
C GLN A 224 -6.21 16.95 -3.27
N LYS A 225 -6.95 17.49 -4.24
CA LYS A 225 -7.43 18.89 -4.21
C LYS A 225 -8.48 19.17 -3.12
N TRP A 226 -9.03 18.15 -2.45
CA TRP A 226 -9.96 18.35 -1.33
C TRP A 226 -9.29 18.85 -0.06
N ARG A 227 -8.00 18.53 0.15
CA ARG A 227 -7.23 18.89 1.35
C ARG A 227 -7.38 20.36 1.77
N PRO A 228 -7.15 21.37 0.90
CA PRO A 228 -7.32 22.76 1.28
C PRO A 228 -8.79 23.20 1.44
N LEU A 229 -9.74 22.42 0.91
CA LEU A 229 -11.17 22.74 0.92
C LEU A 229 -11.89 22.25 2.17
N VAL A 230 -11.34 21.24 2.87
CA VAL A 230 -11.92 20.67 4.09
C VAL A 230 -12.41 21.73 5.09
N PRO A 231 -11.68 22.81 5.43
CA PRO A 231 -12.13 23.77 6.43
C PRO A 231 -13.41 24.55 6.05
N MET A 232 -13.73 24.62 4.74
CA MET A 232 -14.81 25.42 4.17
C MET A 232 -15.86 24.60 3.40
N VAL A 233 -15.73 23.27 3.41
CA VAL A 233 -16.61 22.37 2.65
C VAL A 233 -18.03 22.39 3.20
N LYS A 234 -19.00 22.50 2.30
CA LYS A 234 -20.44 22.45 2.62
C LYS A 234 -21.02 21.06 2.41
N GLU A 235 -22.14 20.76 3.06
CA GLU A 235 -22.86 19.48 2.94
C GLU A 235 -23.11 19.06 1.47
N SER A 236 -23.56 19.97 0.60
CA SER A 236 -23.78 19.66 -0.82
C SER A 236 -22.51 19.27 -1.59
N GLN A 237 -21.34 19.75 -1.15
CA GLN A 237 -20.05 19.33 -1.70
C GLN A 237 -19.65 17.95 -1.13
N LEU A 238 -19.93 17.66 0.14
CA LEU A 238 -19.68 16.35 0.74
C LEU A 238 -20.47 15.23 0.05
N GLN A 239 -21.72 15.50 -0.34
CA GLN A 239 -22.51 14.56 -1.13
C GLN A 239 -21.82 14.23 -2.47
N ARG A 240 -21.24 15.24 -3.14
CA ARG A 240 -20.46 15.02 -4.38
C ARG A 240 -19.17 14.25 -4.12
N TRP A 241 -18.45 14.57 -3.04
CA TRP A 241 -17.24 13.85 -2.65
C TRP A 241 -17.53 12.37 -2.41
N GLN A 242 -18.62 12.05 -1.69
CA GLN A 242 -19.06 10.67 -1.50
C GLN A 242 -19.26 9.92 -2.83
N GLN A 243 -19.95 10.53 -3.79
CA GLN A 243 -20.16 9.92 -5.10
C GLN A 243 -18.85 9.68 -5.87
N ILE A 244 -17.87 10.58 -5.72
CA ILE A 244 -16.53 10.39 -6.29
C ILE A 244 -15.84 9.20 -5.63
N VAL A 245 -15.81 9.12 -4.29
CA VAL A 245 -15.18 8.00 -3.57
C VAL A 245 -15.79 6.65 -3.98
N LEU A 246 -17.12 6.58 -4.15
CA LEU A 246 -17.80 5.34 -4.56
C LEU A 246 -17.44 4.86 -5.98
N ARG A 247 -16.99 5.76 -6.85
CA ARG A 247 -16.54 5.44 -8.22
C ARG A 247 -15.07 5.04 -8.31
N MET A 248 -14.27 5.37 -7.30
CA MET A 248 -12.84 5.01 -7.28
C MET A 248 -12.66 3.51 -7.16
N PRO A 249 -11.59 2.92 -7.73
CA PRO A 249 -11.16 1.57 -7.36
C PRO A 249 -11.06 1.43 -5.85
N HIS A 250 -11.50 0.29 -5.30
CA HIS A 250 -11.59 0.10 -3.85
C HIS A 250 -10.28 0.45 -3.15
N THR A 251 -9.16 -0.08 -3.65
CA THR A 251 -7.80 0.09 -3.11
C THR A 251 -7.34 1.55 -3.00
N LEU A 252 -7.97 2.49 -3.72
CA LEU A 252 -7.56 3.91 -3.75
C LEU A 252 -8.39 4.81 -2.83
N ARG A 253 -9.33 4.25 -2.05
CA ARG A 253 -10.31 5.06 -1.29
C ARG A 253 -9.85 5.47 0.12
N ALA A 254 -8.75 4.93 0.63
CA ALA A 254 -8.30 5.18 2.00
C ALA A 254 -8.13 6.69 2.32
N GLY A 255 -7.31 7.38 1.54
CA GLY A 255 -7.10 8.83 1.64
C GLY A 255 -8.36 9.67 1.44
N PRO A 256 -9.14 9.42 0.37
CA PRO A 256 -10.42 10.09 0.15
C PRO A 256 -11.42 9.90 1.30
N TYR A 257 -11.53 8.71 1.90
CA TYR A 257 -12.36 8.49 3.09
C TYR A 257 -11.87 9.31 4.28
N TYR A 258 -10.55 9.38 4.49
CA TYR A 258 -9.96 10.21 5.54
C TYR A 258 -10.32 11.69 5.38
N LEU A 259 -10.24 12.26 4.17
CA LEU A 259 -10.61 13.66 3.91
C LEU A 259 -12.12 13.91 4.01
N LEU A 260 -12.92 12.96 3.54
CA LEU A 260 -14.38 13.02 3.62
C LEU A 260 -14.84 13.06 5.08
N ALA A 261 -14.22 12.24 5.94
CA ALA A 261 -14.49 12.24 7.37
C ALA A 261 -14.19 13.58 8.06
N HIS A 262 -13.07 14.24 7.71
CA HIS A 262 -12.80 15.60 8.18
C HIS A 262 -13.88 16.59 7.72
N GLY A 263 -14.35 16.44 6.48
CA GLY A 263 -15.45 17.24 5.95
C GLY A 263 -16.76 17.06 6.74
N PHE A 264 -17.12 15.82 7.09
CA PHE A 264 -18.27 15.53 7.94
C PHE A 264 -18.11 16.09 9.36
N ALA A 265 -16.95 15.91 9.98
CA ALA A 265 -16.65 16.45 11.31
C ALA A 265 -16.82 17.98 11.33
N ARG A 266 -16.35 18.66 10.27
CA ARG A 266 -16.50 20.11 10.11
C ARG A 266 -17.96 20.58 10.03
N ASN A 267 -18.85 19.73 9.52
CA ASN A 267 -20.29 19.99 9.39
C ASN A 267 -21.10 19.43 10.57
N ASN A 268 -20.45 19.06 11.68
CA ASN A 268 -21.07 18.46 12.87
C ASN A 268 -21.77 17.10 12.63
N GLU A 269 -21.43 16.41 11.54
CA GLU A 269 -21.90 15.06 11.26
C GLU A 269 -20.98 14.01 11.90
N SER A 270 -20.86 14.05 13.24
CA SER A 270 -19.88 13.28 14.01
C SER A 270 -19.93 11.77 13.75
N GLN A 271 -21.13 11.20 13.59
CA GLN A 271 -21.28 9.76 13.29
C GLN A 271 -20.72 9.40 11.90
N ASN A 272 -21.01 10.21 10.88
CA ASN A 272 -20.47 10.00 9.54
C ASN A 272 -18.96 10.23 9.50
N ALA A 273 -18.43 11.18 10.28
CA ALA A 273 -17.00 11.37 10.42
C ALA A 273 -16.31 10.12 10.99
N ILE A 274 -16.75 9.63 12.15
CA ILE A 274 -16.21 8.42 12.78
C ILE A 274 -16.31 7.22 11.83
N LEU A 275 -17.46 7.00 11.19
CA LEU A 275 -17.66 5.88 10.27
C LEU A 275 -16.68 5.92 9.10
N ASN A 276 -16.44 7.09 8.50
CA ASN A 276 -15.53 7.21 7.36
C ASN A 276 -14.06 7.09 7.77
N TRP A 277 -13.66 7.58 8.95
CA TRP A 277 -12.32 7.32 9.46
C TRP A 277 -12.11 5.84 9.79
N MET A 278 -13.08 5.17 10.43
CA MET A 278 -12.99 3.74 10.78
C MET A 278 -12.90 2.82 9.55
N ARG A 279 -13.42 3.25 8.39
CA ARG A 279 -13.20 2.52 7.12
C ARG A 279 -11.72 2.38 6.77
N VAL A 280 -10.87 3.33 7.18
CA VAL A 280 -9.43 3.33 6.87
C VAL A 280 -8.72 2.11 7.47
N PRO A 281 -8.65 1.94 8.81
CA PRO A 281 -7.96 0.80 9.42
C PRO A 281 -8.63 -0.56 9.12
N ILE A 282 -9.93 -0.58 8.86
CA ILE A 282 -10.68 -1.83 8.60
C ILE A 282 -10.46 -2.35 7.18
N HIS A 283 -10.57 -1.48 6.18
CA HIS A 283 -10.52 -1.90 4.77
C HIS A 283 -9.15 -1.69 4.11
N TYR A 284 -8.30 -0.86 4.70
CA TYR A 284 -6.98 -0.49 4.14
C TYR A 284 -5.86 -0.63 5.18
N PRO A 285 -5.71 -1.81 5.81
CA PRO A 285 -4.73 -2.01 6.88
C PRO A 285 -3.27 -1.79 6.44
N GLY A 286 -2.98 -1.83 5.14
CA GLY A 286 -1.67 -1.48 4.58
C GLY A 286 -1.31 0.01 4.70
N GLN A 287 -2.29 0.89 4.90
CA GLN A 287 -2.09 2.33 5.08
C GLN A 287 -1.78 2.65 6.55
N TYR A 288 -0.68 2.12 7.08
CA TYR A 288 -0.38 2.08 8.52
C TYR A 288 -0.42 3.46 9.21
N GLN A 289 0.31 4.45 8.69
CA GLN A 289 0.33 5.81 9.23
C GLN A 289 -1.05 6.50 9.15
N LEU A 290 -1.75 6.34 8.02
CA LEU A 290 -3.07 6.95 7.83
C LEU A 290 -4.15 6.29 8.72
N SER A 291 -4.03 4.98 8.95
CA SER A 291 -4.91 4.22 9.85
C SER A 291 -4.77 4.72 11.29
N ALA A 292 -3.55 4.94 11.75
CA ALA A 292 -3.28 5.48 13.08
C ALA A 292 -3.90 6.88 13.26
N GLU A 293 -3.72 7.77 12.28
CA GLU A 293 -4.33 9.10 12.29
C GLU A 293 -5.86 9.03 12.24
N ALA A 294 -6.45 8.16 11.42
CA ALA A 294 -7.90 8.01 11.33
C ALA A 294 -8.53 7.52 12.66
N LEU A 295 -7.89 6.56 13.33
CA LEU A 295 -8.30 6.10 14.66
C LEU A 295 -8.20 7.21 15.72
N LEU A 296 -7.11 7.98 15.68
CA LEU A 296 -6.90 9.12 16.57
C LEU A 296 -7.97 10.20 16.39
N GLU A 297 -8.30 10.58 15.15
CA GLU A 297 -9.36 11.56 14.88
C GLU A 297 -10.74 11.03 15.27
N SER A 298 -11.01 9.74 15.06
CA SER A 298 -12.24 9.08 15.54
C SER A 298 -12.37 9.15 17.06
N ALA A 299 -11.27 8.88 17.78
CA ALA A 299 -11.24 8.96 19.24
C ALA A 299 -11.50 10.38 19.75
N ARG A 300 -10.97 11.41 19.08
CA ARG A 300 -11.26 12.81 19.44
C ARG A 300 -12.72 13.18 19.30
N VAL A 301 -13.37 12.74 18.23
CA VAL A 301 -14.80 13.02 18.05
C VAL A 301 -15.62 12.24 19.08
N LEU A 302 -15.23 11.01 19.44
CA LEU A 302 -15.89 10.28 20.54
C LEU A 302 -15.73 10.98 21.89
N ASP A 303 -14.54 11.49 22.19
CA ASP A 303 -14.26 12.29 23.39
C ASP A 303 -15.13 13.57 23.43
N GLN A 304 -15.25 14.29 22.31
CA GLN A 304 -16.14 15.44 22.18
C GLN A 304 -17.63 15.10 22.36
N LEU A 305 -18.02 13.85 22.12
CA LEU A 305 -19.36 13.33 22.34
C LEU A 305 -19.52 12.71 23.75
N GLU A 306 -18.55 12.88 24.65
CA GLU A 306 -18.53 12.32 26.01
C GLU A 306 -18.59 10.78 26.04
N ARG A 307 -18.18 10.12 24.95
CA ARG A 307 -18.10 8.65 24.82
C ARG A 307 -16.70 8.17 25.21
N ASP A 308 -16.30 8.53 26.42
CA ASP A 308 -14.93 8.38 26.93
C ASP A 308 -14.40 6.94 26.88
N THR A 309 -15.25 5.96 27.19
CA THR A 309 -14.87 4.53 27.17
C THR A 309 -14.51 4.05 25.78
N GLU A 310 -15.24 4.48 24.75
CA GLU A 310 -14.97 4.14 23.35
C GLU A 310 -13.77 4.92 22.82
N ALA A 311 -13.64 6.20 23.19
CA ALA A 311 -12.47 7.00 22.86
C ALA A 311 -11.19 6.34 23.41
N VAL A 312 -11.16 5.97 24.70
CA VAL A 312 -10.02 5.30 25.35
C VAL A 312 -9.72 3.95 24.68
N ARG A 313 -10.74 3.19 24.27
CA ARG A 313 -10.53 1.93 23.54
C ARG A 313 -9.79 2.15 22.22
N LEU A 314 -10.22 3.14 21.42
CA LEU A 314 -9.53 3.46 20.16
C LEU A 314 -8.11 3.97 20.43
N LEU A 315 -7.92 4.85 21.42
CA LEU A 315 -6.60 5.37 21.76
C LEU A 315 -5.65 4.25 22.17
N ARG A 316 -6.11 3.25 22.94
CA ARG A 316 -5.31 2.07 23.30
C ARG A 316 -4.91 1.24 22.08
N GLU A 317 -5.80 1.13 21.08
CA GLU A 317 -5.45 0.48 19.82
C GLU A 317 -4.36 1.27 19.08
N VAL A 318 -4.46 2.60 19.03
CA VAL A 318 -3.42 3.46 18.44
C VAL A 318 -2.08 3.28 19.16
N THR A 319 -2.06 3.36 20.49
CA THR A 319 -0.80 3.27 21.25
C THR A 319 -0.20 1.87 21.28
N GLY A 320 -1.03 0.82 21.22
CA GLY A 320 -0.55 -0.57 21.21
C GLY A 320 -0.07 -1.03 19.83
N LYS A 321 -0.86 -0.79 18.78
CA LYS A 321 -0.59 -1.31 17.43
C LYS A 321 0.23 -0.36 16.56
N TYR A 322 0.14 0.95 16.80
CA TYR A 322 0.73 1.99 15.96
C TYR A 322 1.81 2.80 16.69
N GLN A 323 2.53 2.17 17.62
CA GLN A 323 3.44 2.82 18.58
C GLN A 323 4.47 3.77 17.96
N ASP A 324 4.96 3.46 16.74
CA ASP A 324 6.00 4.25 16.07
C ASP A 324 5.45 5.46 15.29
N THR A 325 4.14 5.67 15.32
CA THR A 325 3.49 6.77 14.59
C THR A 325 3.44 8.06 15.42
N PHE A 326 3.31 9.20 14.74
CA PHE A 326 3.02 10.47 15.41
C PHE A 326 1.64 10.45 16.08
N ALA A 327 0.69 9.74 15.49
CA ALA A 327 -0.65 9.55 16.04
C ALA A 327 -0.62 8.86 17.42
N ALA A 328 0.20 7.82 17.62
CA ALA A 328 0.35 7.15 18.90
C ALA A 328 0.84 8.08 20.00
N ARG A 329 1.89 8.87 19.74
CA ARG A 329 2.38 9.88 20.71
C ARG A 329 1.30 10.89 21.11
N ARG A 330 0.44 11.30 20.17
CA ARG A 330 -0.71 12.17 20.47
C ARG A 330 -1.80 11.43 21.22
N ALA A 331 -2.02 10.16 20.92
CA ALA A 331 -3.03 9.33 21.54
C ALA A 331 -2.74 9.12 23.04
N GLU A 332 -1.48 8.89 23.41
CA GLU A 332 -1.05 8.77 24.82
C GLU A 332 -1.43 10.00 25.64
N ALA A 333 -1.14 11.20 25.11
CA ALA A 333 -1.46 12.46 25.77
C ALA A 333 -2.98 12.63 26.00
N ILE A 334 -3.79 12.29 25.01
CA ILE A 334 -5.27 12.39 25.11
C ILE A 334 -5.80 11.32 26.08
N ALA A 335 -5.30 10.08 26.00
CA ALA A 335 -5.74 9.00 26.88
C ALA A 335 -5.50 9.35 28.35
N GLY A 336 -4.35 9.95 28.69
CA GLY A 336 -4.07 10.42 30.04
C GLY A 336 -5.04 11.50 30.51
N GLN A 337 -5.46 12.41 29.63
CA GLN A 337 -6.45 13.44 29.95
C GLN A 337 -7.83 12.83 30.24
N ILE A 338 -8.31 11.92 29.39
CA ILE A 338 -9.61 11.26 29.57
C ILE A 338 -9.60 10.41 30.85
N GLN A 339 -8.51 9.67 31.11
CA GLN A 339 -8.39 8.84 32.30
C GLN A 339 -8.46 9.67 33.59
N ASN A 340 -7.83 10.85 33.62
CA ASN A 340 -7.92 11.77 34.76
C ASN A 340 -9.35 12.29 34.99
N ARG A 341 -10.17 12.44 33.93
CA ARG A 341 -11.59 12.80 34.08
C ARG A 341 -12.43 11.64 34.62
N LEU A 342 -12.14 10.41 34.18
CA LEU A 342 -12.84 9.20 34.62
C LEU A 342 -12.48 8.77 36.05
N SER A 343 -11.31 9.18 36.56
CA SER A 343 -10.86 8.88 37.93
C SER A 343 -10.27 10.12 38.60
N PRO A 344 -11.11 11.10 39.01
CA PRO A 344 -10.63 12.37 39.56
C PRO A 344 -9.92 12.25 40.92
N ASN A 345 -10.10 11.12 41.64
CA ASN A 345 -9.69 10.94 43.04
C ASN A 345 -8.75 9.74 43.23
N GLU A 346 -7.47 9.91 42.89
CA GLU A 346 -6.33 9.20 43.50
C GLU A 346 -5.24 10.22 43.87
N LYS A 347 -5.63 11.29 44.58
CA LYS A 347 -4.71 12.20 45.27
C LYS A 347 -5.14 12.40 46.70
#